data_AF-A0A524P8W0-F1
#
_entry.id   AF-A0A524P8W0-F1
#
_cell.length_a   1.000
_cell.length_b   1.000
_cell.length_c   1.000
_cell.angle_alpha   90.00
_cell.angle_beta   90.00
_cell.angle_gamma   90.00
#
_symmetry.space_group_name_H-M   'P 1'
#
loop_
_entity.id
_entity.type
_entity.pdbx_description
1 polymer ?
#
loop_
_entity_poly.entity_id
_entity_poly.type
_entity_poly.pdbx_seq_one_letter_code
_entity_poly.pdbx_strand_id
1 'polypeptide(L)' 'MPLFDYERSLPLDSNEQNRWAEGRSIWSDFTYASPLGGRVPALLGMPKEKGPFPAILMLHGSEGDCRLFHHPG' A
#
# COMPACT_ATOMS: atom_id res chain seq x y z
N MET A 1 27.18 3.49 2.93
CA MET A 1 25.72 3.69 2.85
C MET A 1 25.11 2.34 2.56
N PRO A 2 24.61 1.60 3.55
CA PRO A 2 23.88 0.37 3.24
C PRO A 2 22.57 0.81 2.58
N LEU A 3 22.32 0.31 1.38
CA LEU A 3 21.19 0.66 0.51
C LEU A 3 19.81 0.34 1.13
N PHE A 4 19.79 -0.29 2.31
CA PHE A 4 18.62 -0.80 3.01
C PHE A 4 18.41 -0.20 4.41
N ASP A 5 19.21 0.79 4.82
CA ASP A 5 18.94 1.47 6.09
C ASP A 5 17.64 2.26 6.00
N TYR A 6 16.64 1.83 6.76
CA TYR A 6 15.33 2.43 6.80
C TYR A 6 15.34 3.73 7.62
N GLU A 7 15.37 4.87 6.92
CA GLU A 7 15.30 6.22 7.48
C GLU A 7 13.85 6.63 7.75
N ARG A 8 13.38 6.44 8.99
CA ARG A 8 11.98 6.75 9.41
C ARG A 8 11.57 8.21 9.21
N SER A 9 12.53 9.14 9.17
CA SER A 9 12.25 10.57 9.00
C SER A 9 11.96 10.96 7.55
N LEU A 10 12.25 10.10 6.57
CA LEU A 10 11.95 10.40 5.18
C LEU A 10 10.46 10.17 4.90
N PRO A 11 9.79 11.12 4.21
CA PRO A 11 8.41 10.91 3.78
C PRO A 11 8.37 9.74 2.80
N LEU A 12 7.30 8.94 2.88
CA LEU A 12 7.07 7.79 2.00
C LEU A 12 6.91 8.18 0.51
N ASP A 13 6.72 9.49 0.23
CA ASP A 13 6.43 10.03 -1.09
C ASP A 13 5.34 9.22 -1.81
N SER A 14 4.18 9.12 -1.15
CA SER A 14 3.07 8.28 -1.59
C SER A 14 2.15 8.99 -2.58
N ASN A 15 1.56 8.24 -3.50
CA ASN A 15 0.57 8.71 -4.46
C ASN A 15 -0.59 7.71 -4.51
N GLU A 16 -1.81 8.18 -4.24
CA GLU A 16 -3.06 7.42 -4.27
C GLU A 16 -3.84 7.77 -5.54
N GLN A 17 -4.31 6.74 -6.25
CA GLN A 17 -5.07 6.88 -7.50
C GLN A 17 -6.21 5.87 -7.50
N ASN A 18 -7.16 6.07 -8.41
CA ASN A 18 -8.25 5.15 -8.72
C ASN A 18 -8.89 4.54 -7.46
N ARG A 19 -9.83 5.27 -6.86
CA ARG A 19 -10.45 4.91 -5.58
C ARG A 19 -11.84 4.33 -5.81
N TRP A 20 -12.13 3.16 -5.24
CA TRP A 20 -13.43 2.50 -5.37
C TRP A 20 -13.93 1.94 -4.04
N ALA A 21 -15.24 1.84 -3.89
CA ALA A 21 -15.86 1.25 -2.71
C ALA A 21 -16.22 -0.21 -2.99
N GLU A 22 -15.90 -1.10 -2.05
CA GLU A 22 -16.23 -2.52 -2.14
C GLU A 22 -16.42 -3.11 -0.75
N GLY A 23 -17.53 -3.82 -0.54
CA GLY A 23 -17.90 -4.31 0.79
C GLY A 23 -17.92 -3.19 1.84
N ARG A 24 -17.13 -3.34 2.91
CA ARG A 24 -16.99 -2.35 3.99
C ARG A 24 -15.76 -1.44 3.85
N SER A 25 -15.02 -1.58 2.75
CA SER A 25 -13.76 -0.88 2.52
C SER A 25 -13.88 0.11 1.36
N ILE A 26 -12.98 1.09 1.38
CA ILE A 26 -12.63 1.90 0.24
C ILE A 26 -11.20 1.50 -0.14
N TRP A 27 -11.05 1.05 -1.37
CA TRP A 27 -9.78 0.62 -1.94
C TRP A 27 -9.23 1.70 -2.86
N SER A 28 -7.91 1.75 -2.97
CA SER A 28 -7.21 2.64 -3.88
C SER A 28 -5.93 2.00 -4.37
N ASP A 29 -5.60 2.24 -5.65
CA ASP A 29 -4.26 2.00 -6.16
C ASP A 29 -3.30 2.97 -5.45
N PHE A 30 -2.18 2.45 -4.92
CA PHE A 30 -1.24 3.22 -4.12
C PHE A 30 0.18 3.00 -4.65
N THR A 31 1.02 4.04 -4.67
CA THR A 31 2.44 3.89 -4.99
C THR A 31 3.31 4.68 -4.03
N TYR A 32 4.53 4.21 -3.76
CA TYR A 32 5.51 4.92 -2.92
C TYR A 32 6.93 4.86 -3.50
N ALA A 33 7.80 5.79 -3.11
CA ALA A 33 9.18 5.82 -3.60
C ALA A 33 10.02 4.68 -3.00
N SER A 34 10.80 4.01 -3.84
CA SER A 34 11.76 2.98 -3.40
C SER A 34 13.14 3.60 -3.15
N PRO A 35 13.85 3.22 -2.06
CA PRO A 35 15.27 3.53 -1.89
C PRO A 35 16.16 3.01 -3.02
N LEU A 36 15.70 1.97 -3.74
CA LEU A 36 16.37 1.40 -4.91
C LEU A 36 16.07 2.16 -6.21
N GLY A 37 15.33 3.26 -6.15
CA GLY A 37 14.84 3.99 -7.30
C GLY A 37 13.51 3.44 -7.85
N GLY A 38 12.76 4.30 -8.53
CA GLY A 38 11.42 3.98 -9.03
C GLY A 38 10.34 4.01 -7.94
N ARG A 39 9.12 3.65 -8.33
CA ARG A 39 7.94 3.59 -7.44
C ARG A 39 7.46 2.16 -7.30
N VAL A 40 7.07 1.78 -6.09
CA VAL A 40 6.52 0.46 -5.78
C VAL A 40 4.99 0.55 -5.74
N PRO A 41 4.26 -0.25 -6.52
CA PRO A 41 2.80 -0.34 -6.43
C PRO A 41 2.38 -1.12 -5.19
N ALA A 42 1.27 -0.69 -4.59
CA ALA A 42 0.58 -1.34 -3.51
C ALA A 42 -0.92 -1.13 -3.66
N LEU A 43 -1.69 -1.84 -2.85
CA LEU A 43 -3.12 -1.64 -2.73
C LEU A 43 -3.43 -1.21 -1.29
N LEU A 44 -4.18 -0.12 -1.13
CA LEU A 44 -4.58 0.39 0.19
C LEU A 44 -6.08 0.17 0.39
N GLY A 45 -6.43 -0.55 1.45
CA GLY A 45 -7.81 -0.74 1.89
C GLY A 45 -8.07 0.04 3.18
N MET A 46 -9.01 0.96 3.15
CA MET A 46 -9.44 1.75 4.31
C MET A 46 -10.87 1.41 4.70
N PRO A 47 -11.20 1.31 6.00
CA PRO A 47 -12.59 1.26 6.43
C PRO A 47 -13.37 2.48 5.92
N LYS A 48 -14.65 2.31 5.61
CA LYS A 48 -15.56 3.43 5.27
C LYS A 48 -15.81 4.38 6.45
N GLU A 49 -15.61 3.89 7.66
CA GLU A 49 -15.78 4.63 8.91
C GLU A 49 -14.57 5.52 9.22
N LYS A 50 -14.76 6.53 10.07
CA LYS A 50 -13.68 7.42 10.53
C LYS A 50 -13.16 6.95 11.89
N GLY A 51 -11.84 6.98 12.07
CA GLY A 51 -11.20 6.68 13.35
C GLY A 51 -9.79 6.16 13.21
N PRO A 52 -9.05 6.01 14.33
CA PRO A 52 -7.85 5.21 14.33
C PRO A 52 -8.23 3.74 14.16
N PHE A 53 -7.62 3.07 13.19
CA PHE A 53 -7.77 1.63 12.99
C PHE A 53 -6.39 0.97 13.02
N PRO A 54 -6.28 -0.25 13.56
CA PRO A 54 -5.06 -1.04 13.39
C PRO A 54 -4.84 -1.29 11.89
N ALA A 55 -3.59 -1.17 11.45
CA ALA A 55 -3.19 -1.46 10.08
C ALA A 55 -2.49 -2.82 10.01
N ILE A 56 -2.71 -3.54 8.92
CA ILE A 56 -2.00 -4.77 8.59
C ILE A 56 -1.26 -4.53 7.29
N LEU A 57 0.04 -4.81 7.27
CA LEU A 57 0.83 -4.85 6.04
C LEU A 57 0.94 -6.30 5.56
N MET A 58 0.49 -6.56 4.33
CA MET A 58 0.59 -7.87 3.70
C MET A 58 1.58 -7.80 2.54
N LEU A 59 2.54 -8.73 2.54
CA LEU A 59 3.52 -8.88 1.47
C LEU A 59 3.22 -10.19 0.72
N HIS A 60 3.21 -10.12 -0.61
CA HIS A 60 2.96 -11.30 -1.42
C HIS A 60 4.18 -12.23 -1.43
N GLY A 61 3.93 -13.52 -1.71
CA GLY A 61 5.00 -14.49 -1.97
C GLY A 61 5.65 -14.28 -3.35
N SER A 62 6.60 -15.15 -3.70
CA SER A 62 7.20 -15.16 -5.05
C SER A 62 6.12 -15.23 -6.14
N GLU A 63 6.31 -14.49 -7.23
CA GLU A 63 5.41 -14.40 -8.39
C GLU A 63 4.05 -13.71 -8.17
N GLY A 64 3.73 -13.28 -6.94
CA GLY A 64 2.55 -12.48 -6.65
C GLY A 64 2.70 -10.98 -6.96
N ASP A 65 1.60 -10.25 -6.81
CA ASP A 65 1.58 -8.78 -6.81
C ASP A 65 0.74 -8.23 -5.63
N CYS A 66 0.59 -6.91 -5.56
CA CYS A 66 -0.14 -6.25 -4.48
C CYS A 66 -1.66 -6.53 -4.46
N ARG A 67 -2.22 -7.12 -5.53
CA ARG A 67 -3.63 -7.50 -5.62
C ARG A 67 -3.88 -8.95 -5.24
N LEU A 68 -2.85 -9.75 -4.98
CA LEU A 68 -3.01 -11.16 -4.60
C LEU A 68 -3.97 -11.37 -3.41
N PHE A 69 -3.96 -10.47 -2.44
CA PHE A 69 -4.82 -10.53 -1.25
C PHE A 69 -6.17 -9.83 -1.42
N HIS A 70 -6.40 -9.22 -2.58
CA HIS A 70 -7.66 -8.56 -2.91
C HIS A 70 -8.44 -9.45 -3.89
N HIS A 71 -9.51 -10.07 -3.38
CA HIS A 71 -10.41 -10.85 -4.20
C HIS A 71 -11.60 -9.98 -4.58
N PRO A 72 -11.80 -9.64 -5.87
CA PRO A 72 -12.97 -8.89 -6.30
C PRO A 72 -14.24 -9.72 -6.03
N GLY A 73 -15.25 -9.06 -5.47
CA GLY A 73 -16.59 -9.61 -5.24
C GLY A 73 -17.49 -9.63 -6.47
#